data_AF-A0A165HTJ3-F1
#
_entry.id   AF-A0A165HTJ3-F1
#
_cell.length_a   1.000
_cell.length_b   1.000
_cell.length_c   1.000
_cell.angle_alpha   90.00
_cell.angle_beta   90.00
_cell.angle_gamma   90.00
#
_symmetry.space_group_name_H-M   'P 1'
#
loop_
_entity.id
_entity.type
_entity.pdbx_description
1 polymer ?
#
loop_
_entity_poly.entity_id
_entity_poly.type
_entity_poly.pdbx_seq_one_letter_code
_entity_poly.pdbx_strand_id
1 'polypeptide(L)'
;MAAAHWGNRRARHLSAVLTPAAPQPALPPQRWHDSTVSHATSDFSYDDGDIRLRVGAKTFKVARSRLTQRSPVFRDMFDLTKARADPFLLDDIVELHDNVIEFEHYLWFIHADALDVAELNSRPDDPLYLKRWISVAKIAHKYQVDAVADWAIRLVLQYIDDRVKARRTDQPFSLRFMTKLLLSVTALWAFDTPQSKCARSLLRAMLYRRAHYSAAWGPDDVADIVPVFEEHNETQILARAYYYILAYRGDSWMSDARLRAVDRQRLLCGFHGLSRAGVSVGSNLDAYDVGRVDDVVLEQHGPQLWTYFDAGALKLETKSEAPAAK
;
A
#
# COMPACT_ATOMS: atom_id res chain seq x y z
N MET A 1 -46.82 12.42 33.42
CA MET A 1 -45.50 11.78 33.54
C MET A 1 -45.61 10.39 32.93
N ALA A 2 -45.22 10.27 31.66
CA ALA A 2 -45.57 9.13 30.80
C ALA A 2 -44.45 8.10 30.76
N ALA A 3 -44.77 6.87 31.17
CA ALA A 3 -43.95 5.68 31.00
C ALA A 3 -44.25 5.05 29.63
N ALA A 4 -43.23 4.89 28.78
CA ALA A 4 -43.36 4.31 27.45
C ALA A 4 -43.00 2.82 27.48
N HIS A 5 -44.03 2.00 27.28
CA HIS A 5 -43.96 0.58 26.92
C HIS A 5 -43.16 0.36 25.63
N TRP A 6 -42.10 -0.43 25.69
CA TRP A 6 -41.49 -1.03 24.50
C TRP A 6 -42.08 -2.41 24.25
N GLY A 7 -43.04 -2.43 23.32
CA GLY A 7 -43.73 -3.62 22.83
C GLY A 7 -42.95 -4.34 21.74
N ASN A 8 -42.73 -5.61 22.02
CA ASN A 8 -42.25 -6.70 21.18
C ASN A 8 -42.93 -6.73 19.78
N ARG A 9 -42.20 -6.40 18.70
CA ARG A 9 -42.66 -6.62 17.31
C ARG A 9 -41.85 -7.74 16.65
N ARG A 10 -42.52 -8.88 16.55
CA ARG A 10 -42.09 -10.09 15.84
C ARG A 10 -41.83 -9.79 14.36
N ALA A 11 -40.68 -10.27 13.90
CA ALA A 11 -40.31 -10.41 12.51
C ALA A 11 -41.28 -11.34 11.76
N ARG A 12 -41.85 -10.85 10.67
CA ARG A 12 -42.32 -11.65 9.54
C ARG A 12 -41.65 -11.09 8.29
N HIS A 13 -40.39 -11.47 8.08
CA HIS A 13 -39.75 -11.29 6.78
C HIS A 13 -40.15 -12.46 5.90
N LEU A 14 -40.93 -12.15 4.87
CA LEU A 14 -41.27 -13.01 3.76
C LEU A 14 -39.97 -13.41 3.03
N SER A 15 -39.68 -14.71 3.00
CA SER A 15 -38.67 -15.29 2.12
C SER A 15 -39.14 -15.15 0.67
N ALA A 16 -38.75 -14.05 0.02
CA ALA A 16 -38.77 -13.98 -1.43
C ALA A 16 -37.61 -14.84 -1.96
N VAL A 17 -37.95 -15.94 -2.60
CA VAL A 17 -37.02 -16.79 -3.35
C VAL A 17 -36.43 -15.93 -4.46
N LEU A 18 -35.18 -15.47 -4.26
CA LEU A 18 -34.40 -14.80 -5.28
C LEU A 18 -34.08 -15.83 -6.37
N THR A 19 -34.77 -15.72 -7.50
CA THR A 19 -34.42 -16.42 -8.74
C THR A 19 -33.00 -16.00 -9.13
N PRO A 20 -32.06 -16.94 -9.37
CA PRO A 20 -30.71 -16.59 -9.78
C PRO A 20 -30.76 -15.81 -11.10
N ALA A 21 -30.23 -14.59 -11.07
CA ALA A 21 -30.12 -13.74 -12.25
C ALA A 21 -29.31 -14.47 -13.33
N ALA A 22 -29.84 -14.52 -14.55
CA ALA A 22 -29.13 -15.09 -15.69
C ALA A 22 -27.75 -14.43 -15.84
N PRO A 23 -26.69 -15.20 -16.13
CA PRO A 23 -25.35 -14.65 -16.32
C PRO A 23 -25.39 -13.60 -17.42
N GLN A 24 -25.09 -12.34 -17.05
CA GLN A 24 -24.96 -11.28 -18.04
C GLN A 24 -23.83 -11.65 -19.02
N PRO A 25 -24.08 -11.56 -20.33
CA PRO A 25 -23.04 -11.81 -21.32
C PRO A 25 -21.88 -10.84 -21.07
N ALA A 26 -20.67 -11.38 -20.89
CA ALA A 26 -19.48 -10.59 -20.70
C ALA A 26 -19.33 -9.63 -21.87
N LEU A 27 -19.32 -8.32 -21.58
CA LEU A 27 -19.04 -7.32 -22.59
C LEU A 27 -17.64 -7.61 -23.19
N PRO A 28 -17.49 -7.55 -24.52
CA PRO A 28 -16.18 -7.74 -25.13
C PRO A 28 -15.19 -6.72 -24.56
N PRO A 29 -13.91 -7.12 -24.36
CA PRO A 29 -12.90 -6.21 -23.87
C PRO A 29 -12.83 -4.98 -24.76
N GLN A 30 -12.96 -3.81 -24.15
CA GLN A 30 -12.91 -2.52 -24.83
C GLN A 30 -11.58 -2.45 -25.60
N ARG A 31 -11.64 -2.33 -26.94
CA ARG A 31 -10.43 -2.24 -27.78
C ARG A 31 -9.94 -0.79 -27.77
N TRP A 32 -8.95 -0.51 -26.92
CA TRP A 32 -8.33 0.82 -26.77
C TRP A 32 -7.52 1.28 -28.01
N HIS A 33 -7.52 0.50 -29.10
CA HIS A 33 -6.68 0.71 -30.27
C HIS A 33 -7.44 1.01 -31.58
N ASP A 34 -8.77 1.11 -31.57
CA ASP A 34 -9.56 1.42 -32.79
C ASP A 34 -9.61 2.92 -33.14
N SER A 35 -8.69 3.73 -32.60
CA SER A 35 -8.55 5.13 -33.01
C SER A 35 -7.79 5.22 -34.34
N THR A 36 -8.44 5.73 -35.38
CA THR A 36 -7.78 5.94 -36.67
C THR A 36 -6.71 7.03 -36.56
N VAL A 37 -5.65 6.93 -37.36
CA VAL A 37 -4.57 7.95 -37.39
C VAL A 37 -5.15 9.35 -37.65
N SER A 38 -6.15 9.46 -38.52
CA SER A 38 -6.83 10.73 -38.79
C SER A 38 -7.52 11.31 -37.56
N HIS A 39 -8.21 10.49 -36.76
CA HIS A 39 -8.81 10.94 -35.49
C HIS A 39 -7.74 11.29 -34.44
N ALA A 40 -6.58 10.63 -34.50
CA ALA A 40 -5.44 10.94 -33.66
C ALA A 40 -4.63 12.17 -34.11
N THR A 41 -4.92 12.77 -35.26
CA THR A 41 -4.14 13.90 -35.80
C THR A 41 -4.97 15.11 -36.22
N SER A 42 -6.29 14.99 -36.43
CA SER A 42 -7.12 16.05 -37.01
C SER A 42 -7.37 17.25 -36.10
N ASP A 43 -7.28 17.08 -34.78
CA ASP A 43 -7.72 18.09 -33.81
C ASP A 43 -6.56 18.73 -33.03
N PHE A 44 -5.31 18.47 -33.42
CA PHE A 44 -4.13 18.95 -32.71
C PHE A 44 -3.66 20.32 -33.24
N SER A 45 -4.33 21.39 -32.82
CA SER A 45 -3.72 22.73 -32.81
C SER A 45 -2.97 22.91 -31.50
N TYR A 46 -1.63 22.84 -31.55
CA TYR A 46 -0.80 23.11 -30.38
C TYR A 46 -0.61 24.63 -30.25
N ASP A 47 -1.43 25.26 -29.43
CA ASP A 47 -1.10 26.57 -28.85
C ASP A 47 -0.03 26.34 -27.76
N ASP A 48 1.19 26.05 -28.22
CA ASP A 48 2.28 25.48 -27.40
C ASP A 48 3.02 26.57 -26.62
N GLY A 49 2.28 27.26 -25.75
CA GLY A 49 2.88 28.16 -24.77
C GLY A 49 3.71 27.38 -23.76
N ASP A 50 4.92 27.85 -23.51
CA ASP A 50 5.71 27.40 -22.36
C ASP A 50 5.07 27.93 -21.07
N ILE A 51 4.98 27.10 -20.03
CA ILE A 51 4.55 27.49 -18.69
C ILE A 51 5.70 27.32 -17.69
N ARG A 52 5.76 28.21 -16.69
CA ARG A 52 6.69 28.11 -15.57
C ARG A 52 5.97 27.54 -14.36
N LEU A 53 6.38 26.35 -13.93
CA LEU A 53 5.88 25.70 -12.73
C LEU A 53 6.90 25.85 -11.60
N ARG A 54 6.51 26.40 -10.46
CA ARG A 54 7.37 26.52 -9.29
C ARG A 54 7.01 25.47 -8.25
N VAL A 55 7.92 24.53 -8.01
CA VAL A 55 7.78 23.48 -6.99
C VAL A 55 8.85 23.72 -5.93
N GLY A 56 8.44 24.12 -4.74
CA GLY A 56 9.37 24.58 -3.70
C GLY A 56 10.25 25.73 -4.22
N ALA A 57 11.57 25.54 -4.21
CA ALA A 57 12.55 26.53 -4.69
C ALA A 57 12.95 26.36 -6.16
N LYS A 58 12.52 25.29 -6.84
CA LYS A 58 12.84 25.05 -8.26
C LYS A 58 11.73 25.56 -9.16
N THR A 59 12.10 26.15 -10.29
CA THR A 59 11.19 26.52 -11.37
C THR A 59 11.47 25.65 -12.58
N PHE A 60 10.44 25.03 -13.12
CA PHE A 60 10.47 24.18 -14.30
C PHE A 60 9.79 24.90 -15.45
N LYS A 61 10.43 24.90 -16.61
CA LYS A 61 9.84 25.40 -17.86
C LYS A 61 9.36 24.20 -18.67
N VAL A 62 8.05 24.09 -18.88
CA VAL A 62 7.41 22.92 -19.50
C VAL A 62 6.41 23.38 -20.54
N ALA A 63 6.29 22.68 -21.65
CA ALA A 63 5.25 22.92 -22.64
C ALA A 63 3.86 22.66 -22.04
N ARG A 64 2.97 23.67 -22.08
CA ARG A 64 1.61 23.57 -21.51
C ARG A 64 0.85 22.38 -22.08
N SER A 65 0.96 22.17 -23.38
CA SER A 65 0.26 21.12 -24.12
C SER A 65 0.51 19.72 -23.57
N ARG A 66 1.76 19.39 -23.22
CA ARG A 66 2.15 18.06 -22.70
C ARG A 66 1.46 17.72 -21.38
N LEU A 67 1.26 18.72 -20.53
CA LEU A 67 0.58 18.54 -19.24
C LEU A 67 -0.94 18.47 -19.42
N THR A 68 -1.53 19.36 -20.20
CA THR A 68 -2.98 19.39 -20.42
C THR A 68 -3.50 18.19 -21.21
N GLN A 69 -2.68 17.62 -22.10
CA GLN A 69 -3.04 16.43 -22.86
C GLN A 69 -3.18 15.20 -21.97
N ARG A 70 -2.37 15.10 -20.90
CA ARG A 70 -2.31 13.91 -20.04
C ARG A 70 -3.08 14.07 -18.74
N SER A 71 -3.26 15.28 -18.25
CA SER A 71 -3.89 15.54 -16.95
C SER A 71 -5.09 16.47 -17.07
N PRO A 72 -6.29 16.02 -16.66
CA PRO A 72 -7.46 16.89 -16.58
C PRO A 72 -7.26 17.99 -15.53
N VAL A 73 -6.54 17.71 -14.43
CA VAL A 73 -6.24 18.71 -13.39
C VAL A 73 -5.40 19.86 -13.94
N PHE A 74 -4.35 19.56 -14.71
CA PHE A 74 -3.55 20.62 -15.35
C PHE A 74 -4.35 21.40 -16.40
N ARG A 75 -5.19 20.71 -17.19
CA ARG A 75 -6.08 21.36 -18.15
C ARG A 75 -7.00 22.37 -17.46
N ASP A 76 -7.75 21.91 -16.47
CA ASP A 76 -8.72 22.74 -15.76
C ASP A 76 -8.02 23.89 -15.01
N MET A 77 -6.88 23.61 -14.37
CA MET A 77 -6.07 24.62 -13.69
C MET A 77 -5.62 25.74 -14.64
N PHE A 78 -5.17 25.39 -15.85
CA PHE A 78 -4.69 26.41 -16.79
C PHE A 78 -5.82 27.09 -17.56
N ASP A 79 -7.00 26.49 -17.67
CA ASP A 79 -8.17 27.14 -18.26
C ASP A 79 -8.73 28.21 -17.32
N LEU A 80 -8.66 27.99 -16.01
CA LEU A 80 -8.98 28.99 -14.99
C LEU A 80 -8.02 30.19 -15.00
N THR A 81 -6.73 29.97 -15.29
CA THR A 81 -5.76 31.08 -15.40
C THR A 81 -5.98 31.89 -16.67
N LYS A 82 -6.32 31.26 -17.81
CA LYS A 82 -6.70 31.96 -19.05
C LYS A 82 -7.86 32.94 -18.85
N ALA A 83 -8.85 32.57 -18.04
CA ALA A 83 -10.01 33.43 -17.78
C ALA A 83 -9.68 34.66 -16.93
N ARG A 84 -8.55 34.66 -16.20
CA ARG A 84 -8.12 35.75 -15.31
C ARG A 84 -6.94 36.55 -15.83
N ALA A 85 -6.18 36.00 -16.76
CA ALA A 85 -4.95 36.63 -17.25
C ALA A 85 -5.29 37.92 -18.02
N ASP A 86 -4.84 39.04 -17.46
CA ASP A 86 -4.66 40.27 -18.21
C ASP A 86 -3.63 39.98 -19.33
N PRO A 87 -3.91 40.28 -20.62
CA PRO A 87 -3.02 39.95 -21.74
C PRO A 87 -1.56 40.40 -21.60
N PHE A 88 -1.27 41.29 -20.64
CA PHE A 88 0.06 41.82 -20.36
C PHE A 88 0.85 41.03 -19.30
N LEU A 89 0.27 40.05 -18.60
CA LEU A 89 0.95 39.21 -17.59
C LEU A 89 1.35 37.83 -18.15
N LEU A 90 2.12 37.83 -19.24
CA LEU A 90 2.67 36.65 -19.92
C LEU A 90 3.63 35.78 -19.08
N ASP A 91 3.81 36.12 -17.80
CA ASP A 91 4.86 35.57 -16.93
C ASP A 91 4.27 34.79 -15.73
N ASP A 92 3.05 34.27 -15.86
CA ASP A 92 2.38 33.52 -14.79
C ASP A 92 3.18 32.28 -14.38
N ILE A 93 3.71 32.32 -13.15
CA ILE A 93 4.36 31.18 -12.49
C ILE A 93 3.28 30.45 -11.69
N VAL A 94 3.00 29.20 -12.05
CA VAL A 94 2.08 28.36 -11.28
C VAL A 94 2.84 27.69 -10.14
N GLU A 95 2.47 28.02 -8.91
CA GLU A 95 3.04 27.41 -7.70
C GLU A 95 2.39 26.05 -7.41
N LEU A 96 3.21 25.02 -7.25
CA LEU A 96 2.80 23.67 -6.89
C LEU A 96 3.47 23.25 -5.57
N HIS A 97 2.71 22.64 -4.67
CA HIS A 97 3.19 22.21 -3.35
C HIS A 97 3.69 20.76 -3.33
N ASP A 98 4.22 20.27 -4.46
CA ASP A 98 4.74 18.91 -4.57
C ASP A 98 6.15 18.76 -4.01
N ASN A 99 6.56 17.51 -3.78
CA ASN A 99 7.97 17.22 -3.55
C ASN A 99 8.75 17.44 -4.85
N VAL A 100 9.81 18.26 -4.77
CA VAL A 100 10.62 18.65 -5.94
C VAL A 100 11.20 17.45 -6.68
N ILE A 101 11.71 16.45 -5.96
CA ILE A 101 12.35 15.27 -6.54
C ILE A 101 11.31 14.36 -7.20
N GLU A 102 10.17 14.16 -6.54
CA GLU A 102 9.09 13.33 -7.09
C GLU A 102 8.51 13.96 -8.36
N PHE A 103 8.33 15.28 -8.36
CA PHE A 103 7.84 16.03 -9.52
C PHE A 103 8.85 16.01 -10.67
N GLU A 104 10.15 16.09 -10.38
CA GLU A 104 11.21 15.97 -11.39
C GLU A 104 11.19 14.60 -12.09
N HIS A 105 10.94 13.52 -11.35
CA HIS A 105 10.74 12.19 -11.94
C HIS A 105 9.47 12.09 -12.80
N TYR A 106 8.40 12.75 -12.39
CA TYR A 106 7.19 12.84 -13.20
C TYR A 106 7.41 13.64 -14.49
N LEU A 107 8.08 14.79 -14.41
CA LEU A 107 8.45 15.58 -15.60
C LEU A 107 9.36 14.77 -16.54
N TRP A 108 10.34 14.04 -16.01
CA TRP A 108 11.12 13.11 -16.83
C TRP A 108 10.19 12.17 -17.61
N PHE A 109 9.17 11.58 -16.99
CA PHE A 109 8.24 10.71 -17.71
C PHE A 109 7.38 11.43 -18.77
N ILE A 110 7.02 12.70 -18.54
CA ILE A 110 6.31 13.52 -19.53
C ILE A 110 7.21 13.85 -20.74
N HIS A 111 8.52 13.92 -20.52
CA HIS A 111 9.51 14.23 -21.56
C HIS A 111 10.15 13.02 -22.22
N ALA A 112 10.21 11.90 -21.52
CA ALA A 112 10.81 10.65 -21.96
C ALA A 112 10.10 10.09 -23.20
N ASP A 113 10.88 9.59 -24.13
CA ASP A 113 10.37 8.79 -25.24
C ASP A 113 10.30 7.30 -24.87
N ALA A 114 9.90 6.46 -25.83
CA ALA A 114 9.79 5.02 -25.61
C ALA A 114 11.15 4.35 -25.35
N LEU A 115 12.25 4.88 -25.89
CA LEU A 115 13.60 4.35 -25.71
C LEU A 115 14.12 4.67 -24.30
N ASP A 116 13.92 5.89 -23.80
CA ASP A 116 14.27 6.28 -22.44
C ASP A 116 13.59 5.38 -21.38
N VAL A 117 12.29 5.12 -21.59
CA VAL A 117 11.51 4.23 -20.73
C VAL A 117 12.01 2.79 -20.82
N ALA A 118 12.33 2.30 -22.02
CA ALA A 118 12.88 0.96 -22.23
C ALA A 118 14.26 0.80 -21.58
N GLU A 119 15.12 1.82 -21.67
CA GLU A 119 16.47 1.82 -21.08
C GLU A 119 16.42 1.82 -19.54
N LEU A 120 15.46 2.52 -18.94
CA LEU A 120 15.24 2.43 -17.50
C LEU A 120 14.74 1.03 -17.12
N ASN A 121 13.80 0.47 -17.89
CA ASN A 121 13.21 -0.83 -17.61
C ASN A 121 14.16 -2.01 -17.84
N SER A 122 15.21 -1.85 -18.64
CA SER A 122 16.26 -2.86 -18.81
C SER A 122 17.23 -2.93 -17.62
N ARG A 123 17.18 -1.96 -16.69
CA ARG A 123 18.07 -1.86 -15.53
C ARG A 123 17.28 -1.78 -14.21
N PRO A 124 16.51 -2.81 -13.85
CA PRO A 124 15.68 -2.79 -12.64
C PRO A 124 16.51 -2.79 -11.34
N ASP A 125 17.79 -3.15 -11.41
CA ASP A 125 18.74 -3.08 -10.29
C ASP A 125 19.25 -1.65 -10.00
N ASP A 126 18.99 -0.68 -10.89
CA ASP A 126 19.39 0.71 -10.67
C ASP A 126 18.65 1.27 -9.43
N PRO A 127 19.36 1.87 -8.45
CA PRO A 127 18.73 2.53 -7.29
C PRO A 127 17.69 3.59 -7.66
N LEU A 128 17.76 4.13 -8.88
CA LEU A 128 16.83 5.10 -9.42
C LEU A 128 15.52 4.47 -9.91
N TYR A 129 15.51 3.19 -10.26
CA TYR A 129 14.36 2.51 -10.87
C TYR A 129 13.09 2.63 -10.00
N LEU A 130 13.17 2.13 -8.76
CA LEU A 130 12.05 2.18 -7.82
C LEU A 130 11.67 3.61 -7.46
N LYS A 131 12.66 4.47 -7.19
CA LYS A 131 12.43 5.87 -6.79
C LYS A 131 11.70 6.65 -7.89
N ARG A 132 12.07 6.44 -9.14
CA ARG A 132 11.48 7.11 -10.28
C ARG A 132 10.05 6.61 -10.52
N TRP A 133 9.83 5.30 -10.59
CA TRP A 133 8.49 4.78 -10.87
C TRP A 133 7.49 5.04 -9.75
N ILE A 134 7.88 4.95 -8.48
CA ILE A 134 6.97 5.32 -7.37
C ILE A 134 6.64 6.81 -7.40
N SER A 135 7.59 7.67 -7.73
CA SER A 135 7.37 9.11 -7.85
C SER A 135 6.43 9.45 -9.00
N VAL A 136 6.64 8.83 -10.17
CA VAL A 136 5.75 8.95 -11.33
C VAL A 136 4.35 8.51 -10.94
N ALA A 137 4.20 7.37 -10.27
CA ALA A 137 2.89 6.86 -9.85
C ALA A 137 2.18 7.82 -8.89
N LYS A 138 2.89 8.35 -7.88
CA LYS A 138 2.34 9.29 -6.89
C LYS A 138 1.85 10.60 -7.51
N ILE A 139 2.70 11.24 -8.32
CA ILE A 139 2.38 12.50 -8.96
C ILE A 139 1.29 12.30 -10.03
N ALA A 140 1.37 11.24 -10.84
CA ALA A 140 0.35 10.91 -11.82
C ALA A 140 -1.03 10.72 -11.16
N HIS A 141 -1.09 9.98 -10.04
CA HIS A 141 -2.34 9.79 -9.29
C HIS A 141 -2.89 11.12 -8.76
N LYS A 142 -2.04 11.98 -8.18
CA LYS A 142 -2.44 13.31 -7.69
C LYS A 142 -3.07 14.17 -8.80
N TYR A 143 -2.51 14.12 -10.00
CA TYR A 143 -2.94 14.90 -11.15
C TYR A 143 -3.91 14.14 -12.07
N GLN A 144 -4.55 13.06 -11.56
CA GLN A 144 -5.58 12.27 -12.24
C GLN A 144 -5.15 11.73 -13.62
N VAL A 145 -3.90 11.29 -13.71
CA VAL A 145 -3.36 10.58 -14.88
C VAL A 145 -3.38 9.09 -14.60
N ASP A 146 -4.58 8.55 -14.38
CA ASP A 146 -4.81 7.24 -13.77
C ASP A 146 -4.11 6.10 -14.52
N ALA A 147 -4.15 6.11 -15.85
CA ALA A 147 -3.50 5.09 -16.67
C ALA A 147 -1.98 5.04 -16.46
N VAL A 148 -1.34 6.21 -16.27
CA VAL A 148 0.10 6.30 -15.98
C VAL A 148 0.38 5.88 -14.55
N ALA A 149 -0.45 6.32 -13.60
CA ALA A 149 -0.31 5.95 -12.20
C ALA A 149 -0.38 4.42 -12.02
N ASP A 150 -1.38 3.79 -12.62
CA ASP A 150 -1.60 2.36 -12.59
C ASP A 150 -0.51 1.57 -13.31
N TRP A 151 -0.03 2.08 -14.44
CA TRP A 151 1.08 1.43 -15.14
C TRP A 151 2.38 1.51 -14.33
N ALA A 152 2.74 2.68 -13.83
CA ALA A 152 3.98 2.88 -13.05
C ALA A 152 3.95 2.08 -11.74
N ILE A 153 2.81 2.04 -11.02
CA ILE A 153 2.72 1.26 -9.79
C ILE A 153 2.75 -0.25 -10.05
N ARG A 154 2.21 -0.74 -11.17
CA ARG A 154 2.35 -2.15 -11.57
C ARG A 154 3.81 -2.53 -11.78
N LEU A 155 4.62 -1.68 -12.40
CA LEU A 155 6.07 -1.92 -12.55
C LEU A 155 6.77 -2.04 -11.19
N VAL A 156 6.45 -1.14 -10.27
CA VAL A 156 6.99 -1.16 -8.89
C VAL A 156 6.58 -2.45 -8.15
N LEU A 157 5.30 -2.81 -8.17
CA LEU A 157 4.81 -4.00 -7.49
C LEU A 157 5.37 -5.28 -8.09
N GLN A 158 5.47 -5.36 -9.43
CA GLN A 158 6.08 -6.50 -10.12
C GLN A 158 7.55 -6.65 -9.74
N TYR A 159 8.32 -5.56 -9.70
CA TYR A 159 9.71 -5.61 -9.26
C TYR A 159 9.84 -6.17 -7.84
N ILE A 160 9.01 -5.71 -6.91
CA ILE A 160 9.05 -6.17 -5.52
C ILE A 160 8.64 -7.65 -5.45
N ASP A 161 7.61 -8.06 -6.19
CA ASP A 161 7.18 -9.46 -6.28
C ASP A 161 8.32 -10.35 -6.80
N ASP A 162 9.00 -9.95 -7.87
CA ASP A 162 10.14 -10.67 -8.42
C ASP A 162 11.27 -10.79 -7.39
N ARG A 163 11.56 -9.72 -6.63
CA ARG A 163 12.54 -9.75 -5.54
C ARG A 163 12.14 -10.69 -4.40
N VAL A 164 10.87 -10.65 -4.01
CA VAL A 164 10.32 -11.48 -2.93
C VAL A 164 10.27 -12.96 -3.34
N LYS A 165 10.10 -13.27 -4.63
CA LYS A 165 10.09 -14.64 -5.16
C LYS A 165 11.47 -15.14 -5.58
N ALA A 166 12.42 -14.26 -5.87
CA ALA A 166 13.76 -14.63 -6.31
C ALA A 166 14.42 -15.53 -5.26
N ARG A 167 14.67 -16.80 -5.60
CA ARG A 167 15.32 -17.78 -4.70
C ARG A 167 16.74 -17.38 -4.31
N ARG A 168 17.37 -16.48 -5.07
CA ARG A 168 18.75 -16.09 -4.82
C ARG A 168 18.83 -15.24 -3.56
N THR A 169 19.64 -15.72 -2.64
CA THR A 169 19.94 -15.12 -1.34
C THR A 169 21.07 -14.08 -1.43
N ASP A 170 21.61 -13.87 -2.62
CA ASP A 170 22.80 -13.06 -2.89
C ASP A 170 22.52 -11.55 -2.96
N GLN A 171 21.28 -11.15 -3.20
CA GLN A 171 20.89 -9.74 -3.18
C GLN A 171 19.94 -9.46 -2.00
N PRO A 172 20.49 -9.04 -0.84
CA PRO A 172 19.65 -8.60 0.27
C PRO A 172 18.86 -7.36 -0.16
N PHE A 173 17.54 -7.43 -0.07
CA PHE A 173 16.69 -6.24 -0.17
C PHE A 173 16.55 -5.63 1.23
N SER A 174 16.46 -4.30 1.31
CA SER A 174 16.13 -3.65 2.58
C SER A 174 14.63 -3.83 2.86
N LEU A 175 14.30 -4.70 3.79
CA LEU A 175 12.97 -4.94 4.35
C LEU A 175 12.33 -3.63 4.80
N ARG A 176 13.08 -2.78 5.51
CA ARG A 176 12.58 -1.46 5.95
C ARG A 176 12.23 -0.54 4.79
N PHE A 177 13.09 -0.44 3.79
CA PHE A 177 12.85 0.39 2.61
C PHE A 177 11.63 -0.08 1.82
N MET A 178 11.58 -1.39 1.50
CA MET A 178 10.48 -1.98 0.76
C MET A 178 9.15 -1.90 1.53
N THR A 179 9.18 -2.06 2.86
CA THR A 179 8.00 -1.91 3.70
C THR A 179 7.44 -0.50 3.62
N LYS A 180 8.28 0.53 3.79
CA LYS A 180 7.85 1.94 3.65
C LYS A 180 7.28 2.22 2.27
N LEU A 181 7.89 1.66 1.23
CA LEU A 181 7.44 1.84 -0.14
C LEU A 181 6.06 1.17 -0.35
N LEU A 182 5.87 -0.08 0.06
CA LEU A 182 4.57 -0.76 -0.02
C LEU A 182 3.48 -0.07 0.82
N LEU A 183 3.83 0.45 1.99
CA LEU A 183 2.90 1.23 2.82
C LEU A 183 2.52 2.57 2.18
N SER A 184 3.42 3.18 1.42
CA SER A 184 3.08 4.38 0.63
C SER A 184 2.05 4.06 -0.46
N VAL A 185 2.07 2.83 -1.00
CA VAL A 185 1.04 2.33 -1.94
C VAL A 185 -0.29 2.14 -1.21
N THR A 186 -0.29 1.52 -0.04
CA THR A 186 -1.56 1.31 0.69
C THR A 186 -2.17 2.62 1.20
N ALA A 187 -1.36 3.66 1.42
CA ALA A 187 -1.83 4.99 1.80
C ALA A 187 -2.36 5.80 0.62
N LEU A 188 -1.79 5.63 -0.58
CA LEU A 188 -2.20 6.41 -1.76
C LEU A 188 -3.46 5.84 -2.42
N TRP A 189 -3.61 4.51 -2.46
CA TRP A 189 -4.77 3.85 -3.05
C TRP A 189 -5.77 3.39 -1.99
N ALA A 190 -7.07 3.48 -2.29
CA ALA A 190 -8.12 2.99 -1.40
C ALA A 190 -7.92 1.51 -1.02
N PHE A 191 -8.37 1.13 0.16
CA PHE A 191 -8.13 -0.19 0.77
C PHE A 191 -8.46 -1.36 -0.15
N ASP A 192 -9.56 -1.25 -0.91
CA ASP A 192 -10.09 -2.34 -1.74
C ASP A 192 -9.56 -2.41 -3.16
N THR A 193 -8.66 -1.51 -3.55
CA THR A 193 -8.09 -1.51 -4.91
C THR A 193 -7.16 -2.71 -5.12
N PRO A 194 -7.01 -3.19 -6.37
CA PRO A 194 -6.04 -4.23 -6.70
C PRO A 194 -4.61 -3.91 -6.26
N GLN A 195 -4.20 -2.64 -6.37
CA GLN A 195 -2.88 -2.12 -6.01
C GLN A 195 -2.64 -2.25 -4.50
N SER A 196 -3.61 -1.80 -3.69
CA SER A 196 -3.55 -1.86 -2.22
C SER A 196 -3.55 -3.32 -1.72
N LYS A 197 -4.39 -4.17 -2.32
CA LYS A 197 -4.43 -5.62 -2.04
C LYS A 197 -3.12 -6.32 -2.39
N CYS A 198 -2.55 -6.03 -3.57
CA CYS A 198 -1.27 -6.56 -4.00
C CYS A 198 -0.14 -6.12 -3.05
N ALA A 199 -0.07 -4.83 -2.69
CA ALA A 199 0.93 -4.32 -1.76
C ALA A 199 0.87 -5.00 -0.38
N ARG A 200 -0.32 -5.18 0.20
CA ARG A 200 -0.49 -5.94 1.46
C ARG A 200 -0.12 -7.41 1.31
N SER A 201 -0.42 -8.03 0.17
CA SER A 201 0.02 -9.40 -0.11
C SER A 201 1.53 -9.54 -0.15
N LEU A 202 2.22 -8.57 -0.78
CA LEU A 202 3.68 -8.52 -0.82
C LEU A 202 4.29 -8.27 0.57
N LEU A 203 3.70 -7.39 1.38
CA LEU A 203 4.12 -7.20 2.78
C LEU A 203 4.06 -8.51 3.58
N ARG A 204 2.99 -9.30 3.41
CA ARG A 204 2.86 -10.62 4.05
C ARG A 204 3.93 -11.60 3.57
N ALA A 205 4.10 -11.73 2.26
CA ALA A 205 5.12 -12.59 1.66
C ALA A 205 6.54 -12.21 2.10
N MET A 206 6.83 -10.90 2.21
CA MET A 206 8.10 -10.39 2.72
C MET A 206 8.34 -10.77 4.19
N LEU A 207 7.33 -10.60 5.04
CA LEU A 207 7.40 -10.98 6.46
C LEU A 207 7.63 -12.48 6.62
N TYR A 208 6.81 -13.28 5.94
CA TYR A 208 6.93 -14.74 5.93
C TYR A 208 8.33 -15.18 5.50
N ARG A 209 8.79 -14.70 4.33
CA ARG A 209 10.12 -15.05 3.84
C ARG A 209 11.23 -14.62 4.80
N ARG A 210 11.14 -13.43 5.39
CA ARG A 210 12.15 -12.95 6.34
C ARG A 210 12.17 -13.76 7.63
N ALA A 211 11.01 -14.15 8.14
CA ALA A 211 10.89 -14.95 9.35
C ALA A 211 11.61 -16.31 9.20
N HIS A 212 11.45 -16.94 8.02
CA HIS A 212 12.00 -18.26 7.69
C HIS A 212 13.46 -18.25 7.21
N TYR A 213 14.01 -17.11 6.78
CA TYR A 213 15.36 -17.04 6.21
C TYR A 213 16.47 -17.33 7.21
N SER A 214 16.32 -16.89 8.46
CA SER A 214 17.31 -17.09 9.52
C SER A 214 16.61 -17.11 10.87
N ALA A 215 16.95 -18.08 11.72
CA ALA A 215 16.53 -18.10 13.12
C ALA A 215 17.29 -17.05 13.97
N ALA A 216 18.49 -16.66 13.54
CA ALA A 216 19.27 -15.62 14.19
C ALA A 216 18.82 -14.22 13.75
N TRP A 217 18.80 -13.30 14.71
CA TRP A 217 18.61 -11.88 14.46
C TRP A 217 19.65 -11.35 13.48
N GLY A 218 19.18 -10.78 12.38
CA GLY A 218 20.01 -10.03 11.45
C GLY A 218 19.79 -8.52 11.54
N PRO A 219 20.67 -7.70 10.92
CA PRO A 219 20.26 -6.36 10.53
C PRO A 219 19.06 -6.45 9.58
N ASP A 220 18.11 -5.53 9.69
CA ASP A 220 16.93 -5.45 8.81
C ASP A 220 16.02 -6.70 8.94
N ASP A 221 15.72 -7.06 10.18
CA ASP A 221 14.83 -8.17 10.56
C ASP A 221 13.40 -7.67 10.83
N VAL A 222 12.47 -8.59 11.11
CA VAL A 222 11.06 -8.30 11.39
C VAL A 222 10.88 -7.25 12.50
N ALA A 223 11.75 -7.25 13.52
CA ALA A 223 11.72 -6.24 14.58
C ALA A 223 12.01 -4.80 14.08
N ASP A 224 12.82 -4.62 13.03
CA ASP A 224 13.18 -3.30 12.50
C ASP A 224 12.00 -2.58 11.82
N ILE A 225 10.97 -3.33 11.41
CA ILE A 225 9.79 -2.80 10.71
C ILE A 225 8.56 -2.68 11.60
N VAL A 226 8.59 -3.19 12.83
CA VAL A 226 7.51 -3.04 13.82
C VAL A 226 7.11 -1.56 14.01
N PRO A 227 8.05 -0.61 14.24
CA PRO A 227 7.69 0.80 14.39
C PRO A 227 7.07 1.40 13.13
N VAL A 228 7.44 0.88 11.95
CA VAL A 228 6.93 1.38 10.66
C VAL A 228 5.46 0.99 10.48
N PHE A 229 5.08 -0.24 10.85
CA PHE A 229 3.67 -0.66 10.80
C PHE A 229 2.80 0.08 11.81
N GLU A 230 3.34 0.39 12.99
CA GLU A 230 2.62 1.18 13.99
C GLU A 230 2.40 2.63 13.53
N GLU A 231 3.40 3.27 12.93
CA GLU A 231 3.29 4.62 12.35
C GLU A 231 2.16 4.72 11.31
N HIS A 232 1.90 3.62 10.58
CA HIS A 232 0.87 3.56 9.54
C HIS A 232 -0.46 2.93 10.00
N ASN A 233 -0.60 2.58 11.29
CA ASN A 233 -1.78 1.91 11.85
C ASN A 233 -2.17 0.59 11.13
N GLU A 234 -1.21 -0.14 10.57
CA GLU A 234 -1.47 -1.41 9.87
C GLU A 234 -1.48 -2.59 10.87
N THR A 235 -2.49 -2.59 11.75
CA THR A 235 -2.61 -3.54 12.89
C THR A 235 -2.60 -5.00 12.47
N GLN A 236 -3.22 -5.33 11.34
CA GLN A 236 -3.29 -6.69 10.79
C GLN A 236 -1.91 -7.21 10.35
N ILE A 237 -1.06 -6.34 9.79
CA ILE A 237 0.29 -6.69 9.37
C ILE A 237 1.23 -6.68 10.59
N LEU A 238 1.03 -5.74 11.51
CA LEU A 238 1.74 -5.68 12.78
C LEU A 238 1.53 -6.94 13.63
N ALA A 239 0.30 -7.46 13.70
CA ALA A 239 -0.02 -8.72 14.38
C ALA A 239 0.79 -9.90 13.80
N ARG A 240 0.93 -9.96 12.47
CA ARG A 240 1.73 -10.99 11.79
C ARG A 240 3.21 -10.83 12.11
N ALA A 241 3.73 -9.60 12.12
CA ALA A 241 5.11 -9.32 12.49
C ALA A 241 5.41 -9.83 13.92
N TYR A 242 4.52 -9.56 14.88
CA TYR A 242 4.67 -10.09 16.24
C TYR A 242 4.56 -11.62 16.31
N TYR A 243 3.62 -12.23 15.59
CA TYR A 243 3.54 -13.68 15.48
C TYR A 243 4.84 -14.28 14.95
N TYR A 244 5.41 -13.71 13.88
CA TYR A 244 6.67 -14.20 13.31
C TYR A 244 7.86 -14.04 14.26
N ILE A 245 7.90 -12.96 15.05
CA ILE A 245 8.90 -12.80 16.11
C ILE A 245 8.75 -13.92 17.16
N LEU A 246 7.53 -14.16 17.64
CA LEU A 246 7.26 -15.22 18.63
C LEU A 246 7.62 -16.61 18.10
N ALA A 247 7.19 -16.94 16.88
CA ALA A 247 7.37 -18.25 16.30
C ALA A 247 8.83 -18.52 15.94
N TYR A 248 9.50 -17.58 15.25
CA TYR A 248 10.79 -17.84 14.60
C TYR A 248 12.01 -17.27 15.31
N ARG A 249 11.84 -16.49 16.40
CA ARG A 249 12.98 -15.96 17.18
C ARG A 249 13.08 -16.55 18.58
N GLY A 250 12.17 -17.46 18.98
CA GLY A 250 12.19 -18.11 20.29
C GLY A 250 12.24 -17.11 21.44
N ASP A 251 12.95 -17.39 22.53
CA ASP A 251 13.02 -16.46 23.68
C ASP A 251 13.92 -15.24 23.47
N SER A 252 14.68 -15.21 22.37
CA SER A 252 15.69 -14.17 22.14
C SER A 252 15.10 -12.77 21.92
N TRP A 253 13.80 -12.66 21.57
CA TRP A 253 13.11 -11.37 21.46
C TRP A 253 13.02 -10.62 22.79
N MET A 254 13.05 -11.32 23.92
CA MET A 254 12.97 -10.67 25.24
C MET A 254 14.14 -9.71 25.46
N SER A 255 15.33 -10.09 24.98
CA SER A 255 16.57 -9.31 25.06
C SER A 255 16.84 -8.40 23.86
N ASP A 256 16.03 -8.42 22.80
CA ASP A 256 16.32 -7.63 21.59
C ASP A 256 16.08 -6.14 21.83
N ALA A 257 17.13 -5.33 21.72
CA ALA A 257 17.10 -3.89 22.01
C ALA A 257 16.21 -3.06 21.06
N ARG A 258 15.87 -3.59 19.88
CA ARG A 258 15.01 -2.89 18.90
C ARG A 258 13.54 -2.91 19.30
N LEU A 259 13.12 -3.92 20.07
CA LEU A 259 11.77 -4.01 20.60
C LEU A 259 11.63 -3.08 21.79
N ARG A 260 10.56 -2.30 21.85
CA ARG A 260 10.26 -1.40 22.99
C ARG A 260 9.54 -2.16 24.10
N ALA A 261 9.35 -1.52 25.25
CA ALA A 261 8.59 -2.12 26.35
C ALA A 261 7.15 -2.48 25.93
N VAL A 262 6.50 -1.62 25.16
CA VAL A 262 5.14 -1.88 24.63
C VAL A 262 5.12 -3.08 23.68
N ASP A 263 6.15 -3.26 22.84
CA ASP A 263 6.23 -4.39 21.92
C ASP A 263 6.39 -5.71 22.70
N ARG A 264 7.23 -5.72 23.74
CA ARG A 264 7.38 -6.88 24.62
C ARG A 264 6.09 -7.22 25.35
N GLN A 265 5.36 -6.22 25.84
CA GLN A 265 4.04 -6.43 26.44
C GLN A 265 3.08 -7.08 25.44
N ARG A 266 3.00 -6.56 24.21
CA ARG A 266 2.16 -7.13 23.14
C ARG A 266 2.58 -8.57 22.78
N LEU A 267 3.88 -8.86 22.74
CA LEU A 267 4.41 -10.21 22.52
C LEU A 267 4.00 -11.18 23.64
N LEU A 268 4.07 -10.76 24.91
CA LEU A 268 3.58 -11.57 26.04
C LEU A 268 2.06 -11.81 25.96
N CYS A 269 1.29 -10.77 25.63
CA CYS A 269 -0.15 -10.88 25.40
C CYS A 269 -0.44 -11.89 24.27
N GLY A 270 0.27 -11.75 23.16
CA GLY A 270 0.18 -12.61 21.99
C GLY A 270 0.49 -14.07 22.31
N PHE A 271 1.58 -14.33 23.03
CA PHE A 271 1.94 -15.68 23.46
C PHE A 271 0.82 -16.33 24.30
N HIS A 272 0.30 -15.61 25.30
CA HIS A 272 -0.80 -16.10 26.12
C HIS A 272 -2.10 -16.29 25.33
N GLY A 273 -2.45 -15.32 24.46
CA GLY A 273 -3.64 -15.36 23.61
C GLY A 273 -3.63 -16.53 22.63
N LEU A 274 -2.50 -16.73 21.94
CA LEU A 274 -2.27 -17.85 21.04
C LEU A 274 -2.32 -19.19 21.78
N SER A 275 -1.69 -19.30 22.95
CA SER A 275 -1.74 -20.51 23.78
C SER A 275 -3.18 -20.88 24.19
N ARG A 276 -3.99 -19.89 24.60
CA ARG A 276 -5.42 -20.09 24.90
C ARG A 276 -6.23 -20.51 23.67
N ALA A 277 -5.84 -20.07 22.49
CA ALA A 277 -6.44 -20.49 21.22
C ALA A 277 -5.96 -21.88 20.75
N GLY A 278 -5.11 -22.56 21.53
CA GLY A 278 -4.55 -23.87 21.17
C GLY A 278 -3.41 -23.81 20.16
N VAL A 279 -2.86 -22.63 19.90
CA VAL A 279 -1.74 -22.43 18.97
C VAL A 279 -0.42 -22.58 19.74
N SER A 280 0.35 -23.62 19.42
CA SER A 280 1.67 -23.84 19.98
C SER A 280 2.74 -23.04 19.23
N VAL A 281 3.30 -22.01 19.88
CA VAL A 281 4.39 -21.20 19.32
C VAL A 281 5.73 -21.91 19.57
N GLY A 282 6.54 -22.09 18.52
CA GLY A 282 7.94 -22.57 18.63
C GLY A 282 8.15 -24.08 18.53
N SER A 283 7.11 -24.91 18.67
CA SER A 283 7.24 -26.38 18.61
C SER A 283 6.95 -26.99 17.23
N ASN A 284 6.17 -26.30 16.39
CA ASN A 284 5.78 -26.75 15.05
C ASN A 284 5.98 -25.61 14.05
N LEU A 285 7.24 -25.36 13.66
CA LEU A 285 7.51 -24.40 12.60
C LEU A 285 7.15 -25.03 11.26
N ASP A 286 6.29 -24.34 10.49
CA ASP A 286 6.03 -24.71 9.10
C ASP A 286 7.36 -24.76 8.35
N ALA A 287 7.52 -25.75 7.47
CA ALA A 287 8.65 -25.75 6.55
C ALA A 287 8.48 -24.58 5.55
N TYR A 288 9.57 -23.86 5.28
CA TYR A 288 9.54 -22.77 4.31
C TYR A 288 9.09 -23.26 2.93
N ASP A 289 8.00 -22.66 2.44
CA ASP A 289 7.46 -22.86 1.09
C ASP A 289 7.42 -21.54 0.32
N VAL A 290 8.15 -21.48 -0.80
CA VAL A 290 8.23 -20.31 -1.70
C VAL A 290 6.87 -19.93 -2.29
N GLY A 291 5.94 -20.88 -2.41
CA GLY A 291 4.60 -20.63 -2.94
C GLY A 291 3.64 -19.97 -1.95
N ARG A 292 4.02 -19.87 -0.67
CA ARG A 292 3.15 -19.37 0.40
C ARG A 292 3.49 -17.94 0.80
N VAL A 293 2.48 -17.23 1.27
CA VAL A 293 2.57 -15.83 1.72
C VAL A 293 2.37 -15.67 3.22
N ASP A 294 1.84 -16.70 3.88
CA ASP A 294 1.50 -16.76 5.29
C ASP A 294 1.70 -18.22 5.79
N ASP A 295 1.89 -18.41 7.10
CA ASP A 295 1.85 -19.75 7.74
C ASP A 295 0.40 -20.28 7.80
N VAL A 296 0.20 -21.61 7.91
CA VAL A 296 -1.15 -22.20 8.05
C VAL A 296 -1.92 -21.58 9.22
N VAL A 297 -1.23 -21.36 10.35
CA VAL A 297 -1.81 -20.77 11.56
C VAL A 297 -2.36 -19.37 11.28
N LEU A 298 -1.65 -18.57 10.48
CA LEU A 298 -2.07 -17.21 10.14
C LEU A 298 -3.27 -17.19 9.19
N GLU A 299 -3.38 -18.17 8.30
CA GLU A 299 -4.57 -18.33 7.44
C GLU A 299 -5.82 -18.61 8.28
N GLN A 300 -5.70 -19.42 9.34
CA GLN A 300 -6.82 -19.79 10.22
C GLN A 300 -7.27 -18.64 11.14
N HIS A 301 -6.32 -17.87 11.67
CA HIS A 301 -6.60 -16.83 12.67
C HIS A 301 -6.58 -15.39 12.13
N GLY A 302 -6.27 -15.20 10.85
CA GLY A 302 -5.93 -13.91 10.25
C GLY A 302 -6.77 -12.71 10.72
N PRO A 303 -8.11 -12.73 10.58
CA PRO A 303 -8.95 -11.59 10.96
C PRO A 303 -8.91 -11.22 12.45
N GLN A 304 -8.69 -12.22 13.32
CA GLN A 304 -8.71 -12.07 14.78
C GLN A 304 -7.31 -11.94 15.37
N LEU A 305 -6.26 -12.11 14.58
CA LEU A 305 -4.88 -12.23 15.07
C LEU A 305 -4.49 -11.05 15.98
N TRP A 306 -4.86 -9.82 15.61
CA TRP A 306 -4.58 -8.64 16.41
C TRP A 306 -5.16 -8.70 17.84
N THR A 307 -6.32 -9.34 18.03
CA THR A 307 -6.96 -9.46 19.35
C THR A 307 -6.11 -10.22 20.36
N TYR A 308 -5.19 -11.08 19.91
CA TYR A 308 -4.24 -11.76 20.79
C TYR A 308 -3.11 -10.83 21.26
N PHE A 309 -2.72 -9.87 20.41
CA PHE A 309 -1.62 -8.94 20.69
C PHE A 309 -2.10 -7.62 21.31
N ASP A 310 -3.41 -7.38 21.35
CA ASP A 310 -3.99 -6.18 21.94
C ASP A 310 -3.93 -6.23 23.48
N ALA A 311 -3.00 -5.47 24.05
CA ALA A 311 -2.86 -5.34 25.50
C ALA A 311 -4.12 -4.74 26.18
N GLY A 312 -4.92 -3.95 25.45
CA GLY A 312 -6.17 -3.40 25.96
C GLY A 312 -7.29 -4.43 26.11
N ALA A 313 -7.20 -5.54 25.37
CA ALA A 313 -8.16 -6.64 25.45
C ALA A 313 -7.96 -7.50 26.71
N LEU A 314 -6.76 -7.50 27.29
CA LEU A 314 -6.45 -8.14 28.57
C LEU A 314 -7.01 -7.31 29.73
N LYS A 315 -8.33 -7.31 29.87
CA LYS A 315 -8.94 -7.05 31.17
C LYS A 315 -8.58 -8.24 32.04
N LEU A 316 -7.67 -8.03 32.98
CA LEU A 316 -7.50 -8.96 34.09
C LEU A 316 -8.92 -9.18 34.63
N GLU A 317 -9.43 -10.41 34.51
CA GLU A 317 -10.63 -10.80 35.21
C GLU A 317 -10.29 -10.58 36.68
N THR A 318 -10.65 -9.40 37.18
CA THR A 318 -10.59 -9.10 38.60
C THR A 318 -11.51 -10.12 39.20
N LYS A 319 -10.91 -11.18 39.72
CA LYS A 319 -11.54 -12.33 40.33
C LYS A 319 -12.62 -11.76 41.24
N SER A 320 -13.86 -11.80 40.76
CA SER A 320 -15.00 -11.21 41.47
C SER A 320 -14.93 -11.80 42.85
N GLU A 321 -14.65 -10.98 43.86
CA GLU A 321 -14.58 -11.43 45.24
C GLU A 321 -15.86 -12.22 45.49
N ALA A 322 -15.68 -13.51 45.81
CA ALA A 322 -16.79 -14.37 46.14
C ALA A 322 -17.55 -13.66 47.28
N PRO A 323 -18.88 -13.47 47.17
CA PRO A 323 -19.64 -12.77 48.19
C PRO A 323 -19.36 -13.46 49.52
N ALA A 324 -18.81 -12.70 50.48
CA ALA A 324 -18.52 -13.19 51.81
C ALA A 324 -19.81 -13.81 52.37
N ALA A 325 -19.80 -15.14 52.52
CA ALA A 325 -20.91 -15.86 53.13
C ALA A 325 -21.09 -15.32 54.55
N LYS A 326 -22.26 -14.72 54.80
CA LYS A 326 -22.70 -14.28 56.12
C LYS A 326 -23.33 -15.42 56.88
#